data_AF-A0A954V1K3-F1
#
_entry.id   AF-A0A954V1K3-F1
#
_cell.length_a   1.000
_cell.length_b   1.000
_cell.length_c   1.000
_cell.angle_alpha   90.00
_cell.angle_beta   90.00
_cell.angle_gamma   90.00
#
_symmetry.space_group_name_H-M   'P 1'
#
loop_
_entity.id
_entity.type
_entity.pdbx_description
1 polymer ?
#
loop_
_entity_poly.entity_id
_entity_poly.type
_entity_poly.pdbx_seq_one_letter_code
_entity_poly.pdbx_strand_id
1 'polypeptide(L)'
;MTAERLRLQAAEDRSANWQRWGPYLSERQWGTVREDYSANQDAWRYFPHDHARSRAYRWGEDGLLGICDRECRLCFSMALWNGRDPILKERLFGLSGPEGNHGEDVKETYFYLDSSPTHSYMRALYKYPQAEYPYLPLVK
;
A
#
# COMPACT_ATOMS: atom_id res chain seq x y z
N MET A 1 1.55 27.19 21.93
CA MET A 1 1.29 25.79 21.50
C MET A 1 1.69 25.66 20.03
N THR A 2 2.23 24.52 19.60
CA THR A 2 2.52 24.27 18.17
C THR A 2 1.20 24.11 17.40
N ALA A 3 1.23 24.32 16.07
CA ALA A 3 0.06 24.07 15.22
C ALA A 3 -0.47 22.64 15.38
N GLU A 4 0.44 21.67 15.51
CA GLU A 4 0.06 20.27 15.70
C GLU A 4 -0.66 20.02 17.02
N ARG A 5 -0.20 20.64 18.12
CA ARG A 5 -0.89 20.53 19.41
C ARG A 5 -2.30 21.12 19.38
N LEU A 6 -2.51 22.18 18.60
CA LEU A 6 -3.86 22.74 18.40
C LEU A 6 -4.77 21.79 17.62
N ARG A 7 -4.25 21.10 16.59
CA ARG A 7 -5.01 20.09 15.84
C ARG A 7 -5.36 18.88 16.70
N LEU A 8 -4.42 18.42 17.52
CA LEU A 8 -4.66 17.32 18.46
C LEU A 8 -5.72 17.69 19.49
N GLN A 9 -5.63 18.88 20.09
CA GLN A 9 -6.68 19.37 21.01
C GLN A 9 -8.04 19.44 20.31
N ALA A 10 -8.10 19.97 19.08
CA ALA A 10 -9.35 20.03 18.32
C ALA A 10 -9.93 18.63 17.99
N ALA A 11 -9.06 17.62 17.80
CA ALA A 11 -9.46 16.23 17.61
C ALA A 11 -9.99 15.60 18.91
N GLU A 12 -9.32 15.83 20.04
CA GLU A 12 -9.74 15.37 21.37
C GLU A 12 -11.09 15.99 21.78
N ASP A 13 -11.23 17.30 21.59
CA ASP A 13 -12.46 18.06 21.86
C ASP A 13 -13.57 17.77 20.83
N ARG A 14 -13.28 16.98 19.79
CA ARG A 14 -14.18 16.65 18.68
C ARG A 14 -14.72 17.86 17.91
N SER A 15 -14.01 18.98 17.95
CA SER A 15 -14.34 20.19 17.17
C SER A 15 -13.86 20.10 15.72
N ALA A 16 -12.85 19.28 15.43
CA ALA A 16 -12.40 18.96 14.08
C ALA A 16 -11.88 17.52 13.99
N ASN A 17 -12.18 16.83 12.89
CA ASN A 17 -11.79 15.43 12.69
C ASN A 17 -10.46 15.32 11.92
N TRP A 18 -9.37 15.80 12.52
CA TRP A 18 -8.05 15.84 11.87
C TRP A 18 -7.51 14.46 11.50
N GLN A 19 -7.83 13.43 12.27
CA GLN A 19 -7.44 12.03 12.02
C GLN A 19 -8.44 11.29 11.12
N ARG A 20 -9.32 12.01 10.41
CA ARG A 20 -10.23 11.36 9.45
C ARG A 20 -9.48 10.72 8.31
N TRP A 21 -8.43 11.38 7.82
CA TRP A 21 -7.64 10.98 6.67
C TRP A 21 -6.21 10.73 7.09
N GLY A 22 -5.58 9.70 6.53
CA GLY A 22 -4.21 9.36 6.84
C GLY A 22 -3.69 8.20 5.99
N PRO A 23 -2.47 7.74 6.26
CA PRO A 23 -1.84 6.62 5.56
C PRO A 23 -2.38 5.29 6.10
N TYR A 24 -3.70 5.14 6.11
CA TYR A 24 -4.39 3.93 6.59
C TYR A 24 -4.57 2.89 5.50
N LEU A 25 -4.28 3.26 4.24
CA LEU A 25 -4.37 2.37 3.09
C LEU A 25 -3.15 1.44 3.06
N SER A 26 -3.39 0.15 2.86
CA SER A 26 -2.30 -0.83 2.77
C SER A 26 -1.51 -0.67 1.47
N GLU A 27 -0.26 -1.12 1.44
CA GLU A 27 0.50 -1.20 0.18
C GLU A 27 0.43 -2.60 -0.47
N ARG A 28 -0.27 -3.55 0.18
CA ARG A 28 -0.48 -4.92 -0.29
C ARG A 28 -1.77 -5.52 0.26
N GLN A 29 -2.67 -5.92 -0.64
CA GLN A 29 -3.88 -6.70 -0.32
C GLN A 29 -3.88 -8.10 -0.97
N TRP A 30 -3.05 -8.32 -2.00
CA TRP A 30 -2.82 -9.64 -2.61
C TRP A 30 -2.07 -10.59 -1.67
N GLY A 31 -2.27 -11.90 -1.84
CA GLY A 31 -1.61 -12.93 -1.01
C GLY A 31 -2.01 -12.85 0.48
N THR A 32 -3.26 -12.50 0.77
CA THR A 32 -3.77 -12.39 2.15
C THR A 32 -4.86 -13.42 2.40
N VAL A 33 -4.93 -13.94 3.63
CA VAL A 33 -5.93 -14.95 4.02
C VAL A 33 -7.38 -14.45 3.91
N ARG A 34 -7.60 -13.13 3.92
CA ARG A 34 -8.94 -12.54 3.80
C ARG A 34 -9.48 -12.67 2.37
N GLU A 35 -8.60 -12.61 1.39
CA GLU A 35 -8.92 -12.71 -0.04
C GLU A 35 -8.73 -14.14 -0.58
N ASP A 36 -8.53 -15.12 0.30
CA ASP A 36 -8.40 -16.52 -0.07
C ASP A 36 -9.77 -17.19 -0.20
N TYR A 37 -10.10 -17.63 -1.41
CA TYR A 37 -11.27 -18.45 -1.69
C TYR A 37 -10.88 -19.78 -2.35
N SER A 38 -9.64 -20.21 -2.16
CA SER A 38 -9.18 -21.53 -2.60
C SER A 38 -9.79 -22.64 -1.75
N ALA A 39 -9.96 -23.82 -2.34
CA ALA A 39 -10.49 -24.99 -1.63
C ALA A 39 -9.52 -25.53 -0.57
N ASN A 40 -8.23 -25.23 -0.68
CA ASN A 40 -7.14 -25.77 0.13
C ASN A 40 -6.49 -24.73 1.07
N GLN A 41 -7.05 -23.53 1.18
CA GLN A 41 -6.52 -22.45 2.03
C GLN A 41 -5.10 -21.99 1.65
N ASP A 42 -4.82 -21.92 0.35
CA ASP A 42 -3.55 -21.45 -0.23
C ASP A 42 -3.66 -19.99 -0.69
N ALA A 43 -3.75 -19.07 0.28
CA ALA A 43 -3.87 -17.64 0.04
C ALA A 43 -2.75 -17.07 -0.86
N TRP A 44 -1.53 -17.60 -0.71
CA TRP A 44 -0.35 -17.11 -1.42
C TRP A 44 -0.42 -17.39 -2.91
N ARG A 45 -0.85 -18.60 -3.31
CA ARG A 45 -0.98 -18.96 -4.74
C ARG A 45 -2.32 -18.58 -5.33
N TYR A 46 -3.37 -18.53 -4.52
CA TYR A 46 -4.72 -18.21 -5.00
C TYR A 46 -4.85 -16.76 -5.48
N PHE A 47 -4.18 -15.82 -4.80
CA PHE A 47 -4.25 -14.42 -5.15
C PHE A 47 -2.86 -13.78 -5.28
N PRO A 48 -2.14 -14.05 -6.39
CA PRO A 48 -0.80 -13.51 -6.63
C PRO A 48 -0.83 -12.02 -6.98
N HIS A 49 0.35 -11.38 -6.94
CA HIS A 49 0.53 -9.98 -7.33
C HIS A 49 -0.06 -9.66 -8.72
N ASP A 50 0.06 -10.58 -9.68
CA ASP A 50 -0.43 -10.34 -11.05
C ASP A 50 -1.95 -10.07 -11.11
N HIS A 51 -2.72 -10.74 -10.25
CA HIS A 51 -4.16 -10.54 -10.16
C HIS A 51 -4.53 -9.22 -9.46
N ALA A 52 -3.65 -8.66 -8.63
CA ALA A 52 -3.92 -7.49 -7.80
C ALA A 52 -4.39 -6.27 -8.63
N ARG A 53 -3.86 -6.12 -9.85
CA ARG A 53 -4.20 -5.01 -10.74
C ARG A 53 -5.55 -5.15 -11.45
N SER A 54 -6.15 -6.34 -11.42
CA SER A 54 -7.33 -6.71 -12.22
C SER A 54 -8.45 -7.32 -11.41
N ARG A 55 -8.33 -7.35 -10.07
CA ARG A 55 -9.28 -7.96 -9.17
C ARG A 55 -9.80 -6.92 -8.19
N ALA A 56 -11.13 -6.81 -8.09
CA ALA A 56 -11.76 -6.07 -7.00
C ALA A 56 -11.61 -6.84 -5.69
N TYR A 57 -11.13 -6.17 -4.64
CA TYR A 57 -10.97 -6.75 -3.32
C TYR A 57 -12.29 -6.68 -2.54
N ARG A 58 -12.47 -7.58 -1.57
CA ARG A 58 -13.69 -7.60 -0.74
C ARG A 58 -13.48 -7.06 0.66
N TRP A 59 -12.25 -7.18 1.18
CA TRP A 59 -11.98 -6.95 2.60
C TRP A 59 -10.98 -5.82 2.87
N GLY A 60 -10.62 -5.04 1.85
CA GLY A 60 -9.69 -3.95 1.98
C GLY A 60 -9.35 -3.33 0.62
N GLU A 61 -8.39 -2.43 0.64
CA GLU A 61 -7.82 -1.78 -0.55
C GLU A 61 -6.30 -1.71 -0.42
N ASP A 62 -5.61 -1.57 -1.55
CA ASP A 62 -4.18 -1.27 -1.59
C ASP A 62 -3.82 -0.14 -2.55
N GLY A 63 -2.68 0.50 -2.30
CA GLY A 63 -2.17 1.56 -3.16
C GLY A 63 -0.81 2.08 -2.72
N LEU A 64 0.04 2.40 -3.70
CA LEU A 64 1.38 2.94 -3.48
C LEU A 64 1.30 4.31 -2.81
N LEU A 65 1.91 4.42 -1.62
CA LEU A 65 1.93 5.64 -0.81
C LEU A 65 0.53 6.25 -0.64
N GLY A 66 -0.46 5.38 -0.48
CA GLY A 66 -1.86 5.75 -0.46
C GLY A 66 -2.35 6.36 0.85
N ILE A 67 -3.44 7.12 0.74
CA ILE A 67 -4.20 7.63 1.87
C ILE A 67 -5.66 7.23 1.73
N CYS A 68 -6.33 7.03 2.85
CA CYS A 68 -7.77 6.84 2.85
C CYS A 68 -8.38 7.47 4.10
N ASP A 69 -9.71 7.56 4.13
CA ASP A 69 -10.37 7.84 5.38
C ASP A 69 -10.18 6.65 6.35
N ARG A 70 -10.27 6.87 7.66
CA ARG A 70 -10.01 5.85 8.70
C ARG A 70 -10.87 4.57 8.59
N GLU A 71 -11.92 4.60 7.78
CA GLU A 71 -12.83 3.47 7.55
C GLU A 71 -12.65 2.88 6.13
N CYS A 72 -11.61 3.31 5.41
CA CYS A 72 -11.21 2.85 4.07
C CYS A 72 -12.36 2.88 3.04
N ARG A 73 -13.21 3.91 3.09
CA ARG A 73 -14.35 4.06 2.17
C ARG A 73 -13.97 4.78 0.89
N LEU A 74 -13.03 5.72 0.98
CA LEU A 74 -12.48 6.44 -0.16
C LEU A 74 -10.96 6.44 -0.08
N CYS A 75 -10.35 5.92 -1.13
CA CYS A 75 -8.92 5.66 -1.24
C CYS A 75 -8.30 6.54 -2.33
N PHE A 76 -7.13 7.09 -2.04
CA PHE A 76 -6.30 7.77 -3.00
C PHE A 76 -4.92 7.11 -3.00
N SER A 77 -4.36 6.89 -4.18
CA SER A 77 -3.01 6.32 -4.34
C SER A 77 -2.32 6.95 -5.54
N MET A 78 -1.01 6.77 -5.62
CA MET A 78 -0.24 7.16 -6.78
C MET A 78 -0.15 6.00 -7.77
N ALA A 79 -0.34 6.30 -9.05
CA ALA A 79 -0.04 5.40 -10.16
C ALA A 79 0.99 6.07 -11.07
N LEU A 80 2.12 5.40 -11.30
CA LEU A 80 3.22 5.90 -12.13
C LEU A 80 3.44 4.98 -13.33
N TRP A 81 3.96 5.53 -14.43
CA TRP A 81 4.43 4.75 -15.56
C TRP A 81 5.66 5.39 -16.19
N ASN A 82 6.72 4.60 -16.35
CA ASN A 82 8.00 5.02 -16.90
C ASN A 82 8.04 4.85 -18.43
N GLY A 83 6.93 4.42 -19.04
CA GLY A 83 6.83 4.14 -20.47
C GLY A 83 7.44 2.80 -20.90
N ARG A 84 7.99 2.02 -19.97
CA ARG A 84 8.71 0.77 -20.24
C ARG A 84 8.09 -0.42 -19.52
N ASP A 85 7.60 -0.21 -18.30
CA ASP A 85 6.97 -1.27 -17.52
C ASP A 85 5.71 -1.79 -18.21
N PRO A 86 5.46 -3.11 -18.16
CA PRO A 86 4.25 -3.71 -18.70
C PRO A 86 2.98 -3.35 -17.91
N ILE A 87 3.14 -2.72 -16.74
CA ILE A 87 2.05 -2.43 -15.80
C ILE A 87 2.22 -1.04 -15.19
N LEU A 88 1.11 -0.47 -14.71
CA LEU A 88 1.18 0.73 -13.89
C LEU A 88 1.79 0.41 -12.53
N LYS A 89 2.66 1.31 -12.06
CA LYS A 89 3.23 1.27 -10.73
C LYS A 89 2.25 1.90 -9.74
N GLU A 90 1.31 1.07 -9.28
CA GLU A 90 0.21 1.45 -8.39
C GLU A 90 0.29 0.78 -7.00
N ARG A 91 1.19 -0.20 -6.82
CA ARG A 91 1.48 -0.89 -5.55
C ARG A 91 2.90 -1.43 -5.56
N LEU A 92 3.48 -1.68 -4.39
CA LEU A 92 4.83 -2.22 -4.29
C LEU A 92 4.88 -3.66 -4.82
N PHE A 93 5.94 -3.99 -5.54
CA PHE A 93 6.18 -5.36 -5.99
C PHE A 93 6.91 -6.13 -4.89
N GLY A 94 6.42 -7.33 -4.61
CA GLY A 94 7.02 -8.24 -3.66
C GLY A 94 6.77 -9.68 -4.06
N LEU A 95 7.45 -10.57 -3.36
CA LEU A 95 7.33 -12.01 -3.49
C LEU A 95 6.54 -12.55 -2.30
N SER A 96 5.63 -13.48 -2.56
CA SER A 96 5.04 -14.30 -1.51
C SER A 96 6.07 -15.24 -0.89
N GLY A 97 5.72 -15.86 0.24
CA GLY A 97 6.58 -16.84 0.92
C GLY A 97 7.14 -17.93 -0.01
N PRO A 98 6.31 -18.59 -0.85
CA PRO A 98 6.78 -19.60 -1.80
C PRO A 98 7.66 -19.07 -2.94
N GLU A 99 7.56 -17.79 -3.30
CA GLU A 99 8.34 -17.17 -4.38
C GLU A 99 9.70 -16.65 -3.89
N GLY A 100 9.79 -16.26 -2.60
CA GLY A 100 10.99 -15.68 -2.02
C GLY A 100 11.95 -16.68 -1.39
N ASN A 101 13.26 -16.40 -1.49
CA ASN A 101 14.31 -17.23 -0.87
C ASN A 101 14.30 -17.23 0.66
N HIS A 102 13.79 -16.15 1.24
CA HIS A 102 13.77 -15.91 2.69
C HIS A 102 12.35 -15.58 3.16
N GLY A 103 11.35 -16.21 2.54
CA GLY A 103 9.94 -15.91 2.76
C GLY A 103 9.48 -14.68 1.98
N GLU A 104 8.40 -14.06 2.47
CA GLU A 104 7.79 -12.90 1.84
C GLU A 104 8.76 -11.69 1.85
N ASP A 105 8.91 -11.01 0.72
CA ASP A 105 9.88 -9.92 0.59
C ASP A 105 9.44 -8.87 -0.44
N VAL A 106 9.51 -7.59 -0.07
CA VAL A 106 9.28 -6.47 -0.99
C VAL A 106 10.58 -6.18 -1.74
N LYS A 107 10.54 -6.16 -3.07
CA LYS A 107 11.75 -6.04 -3.90
C LYS A 107 12.12 -4.61 -4.26
N GLU A 108 11.31 -3.66 -3.81
CA GLU A 108 11.46 -2.26 -4.13
C GLU A 108 11.94 -1.44 -2.95
N THR A 109 12.54 -0.30 -3.26
CA THR A 109 13.12 0.57 -2.23
C THR A 109 12.20 1.75 -1.95
N TYR A 110 11.66 1.79 -0.74
CA TYR A 110 10.76 2.83 -0.26
C TYR A 110 11.00 3.10 1.22
N PHE A 111 10.65 4.30 1.67
CA PHE A 111 10.84 4.74 3.05
C PHE A 111 9.73 5.69 3.47
N TYR A 112 9.15 5.46 4.64
CA TYR A 112 8.37 6.47 5.35
C TYR A 112 9.32 7.40 6.08
N LEU A 113 9.25 8.70 5.81
CA LEU A 113 10.23 9.67 6.30
C LEU A 113 9.69 10.52 7.44
N ASP A 114 8.42 10.92 7.36
CA ASP A 114 7.80 11.76 8.39
C ASP A 114 6.27 11.67 8.32
N SER A 115 5.61 11.84 9.46
CA SER A 115 4.17 12.05 9.55
C SER A 115 3.83 12.72 10.86
N SER A 116 3.08 13.82 10.81
CA SER A 116 2.49 14.40 12.02
C SER A 116 1.42 13.44 12.61
N PRO A 117 1.18 13.44 13.94
CA PRO A 117 0.10 12.64 14.57
C PRO A 117 -1.30 12.84 13.99
N THR A 118 -1.58 14.02 13.43
CA THR A 118 -2.83 14.36 12.75
C THR A 118 -2.81 14.09 11.25
N HIS A 119 -1.72 13.55 10.71
CA HIS A 119 -1.48 13.34 9.28
C HIS A 119 -1.62 14.60 8.41
N SER A 120 -1.63 15.79 9.02
CA SER A 120 -1.65 17.08 8.32
C SER A 120 -0.41 17.33 7.45
N TYR A 121 0.69 16.62 7.76
CA TYR A 121 1.86 16.49 6.91
C TYR A 121 2.32 15.03 6.92
N MET A 122 2.67 14.54 5.74
CA MET A 122 3.22 13.21 5.51
C MET A 122 4.32 13.31 4.45
N ARG A 123 5.38 12.54 4.63
CA ARG A 123 6.48 12.45 3.67
C ARG A 123 6.95 11.02 3.54
N ALA A 124 7.03 10.55 2.31
CA ALA A 124 7.62 9.27 1.95
C ALA A 124 8.56 9.44 0.76
N LEU A 125 9.45 8.46 0.58
CA LEU A 125 10.34 8.35 -0.57
C LEU A 125 10.13 6.99 -1.21
N TYR A 126 9.82 6.97 -2.49
CA TYR A 126 9.84 5.76 -3.31
C TYR A 126 10.89 5.94 -4.41
N LYS A 127 11.85 5.01 -4.49
CA LYS A 127 12.88 5.05 -5.54
C LYS A 127 12.32 4.42 -6.82
N TYR A 128 11.70 5.25 -7.65
CA TYR A 128 11.03 4.79 -8.87
C TYR A 128 12.02 4.40 -9.99
N PRO A 129 12.02 3.14 -10.46
CA PRO A 129 12.86 2.70 -11.58
C PRO A 129 12.50 3.41 -12.90
N GLN A 130 13.51 3.96 -13.57
CA GLN A 130 13.36 4.55 -14.91
C GLN A 130 13.50 3.52 -16.04
N ALA A 131 14.16 2.38 -15.75
CA ALA A 131 14.19 1.21 -16.63
C ALA A 131 13.01 0.28 -16.30
N GLU A 132 12.72 -0.66 -17.20
CA GLU A 132 11.76 -1.72 -16.91
C GLU A 132 12.19 -2.49 -15.66
N TYR A 133 11.25 -2.64 -14.73
CA TYR A 133 11.50 -3.35 -13.49
C TYR A 133 11.52 -4.87 -13.72
N PRO A 134 12.49 -5.62 -13.17
CA PRO A 134 12.67 -7.03 -13.50
C PRO A 134 11.68 -7.94 -12.74
N TYR A 135 10.38 -7.82 -12.99
CA TYR A 135 9.35 -8.62 -12.33
C TYR A 135 9.57 -10.13 -12.50
N LEU A 136 9.68 -10.61 -13.74
CA LEU A 136 9.81 -12.04 -14.04
C LEU A 136 11.12 -12.66 -13.50
N PRO A 137 12.31 -12.03 -13.66
CA PRO A 137 13.55 -12.57 -13.09
C PRO A 137 13.58 -12.66 -11.56
N LEU A 138 12.71 -11.91 -10.86
CA LEU A 138 12.64 -11.91 -9.40
C LEU A 138 11.74 -13.03 -8.85
N VAL A 139 10.83 -13.57 -9.66
CA VAL A 139 9.99 -14.72 -9.29
C VAL A 139 10.77 -16.02 -9.55
N LYS A 140 10.73 -16.96 -8.61
CA LYS A 140 11.38 -18.28 -8.73
C LYS A 140 10.41 -19.38 -9.11
#